data_AF-K1S5G1-F1
#
_entry.id   AF-K1S5G1-F1
#
_cell.length_a   1.000
_cell.length_b   1.000
_cell.length_c   1.000
_cell.angle_alpha   90.00
_cell.angle_beta   90.00
_cell.angle_gamma   90.00
#
_symmetry.space_group_name_H-M   'P 1'
#
loop_
_entity.id
_entity.type
_entity.pdbx_description
1 polymer ?
#
loop_
_entity_poly.entity_id
_entity_poly.type
_entity_poly.pdbx_seq_one_letter_code
_entity_poly.pdbx_strand_id
1 'polypeptide(L)' 'MGAIGLPGDLSSASRFAKVAFTKLNSVSGDSESESVSQFFHILGSVDQQRGCCEVSDGKYRNHTL' A
#
# COMPACT_ATOMS: atom_id res chain seq x y z
N MET A 1 -8.60 4.74 14.64
CA MET A 1 -8.83 6.06 14.01
C MET A 1 -7.59 6.92 14.24
N GLY A 2 -6.75 7.10 13.22
CA GLY A 2 -5.51 7.91 13.34
C GLY A 2 -4.90 8.36 12.00
N ALA A 3 -5.55 8.05 10.87
CA ALA A 3 -5.04 8.32 9.52
C ALA A 3 -5.78 9.47 8.81
N ILE A 4 -6.58 10.27 9.53
CA ILE A 4 -7.28 11.43 8.94
C ILE A 4 -6.21 12.44 8.50
N GLY A 5 -6.20 12.78 7.21
CA GLY A 5 -5.20 13.68 6.60
C GLY A 5 -4.05 12.97 5.90
N LEU A 6 -3.97 11.64 5.95
CA LEU A 6 -2.98 10.89 5.19
C LEU A 6 -3.33 10.92 3.69
N PRO A 7 -2.37 11.23 2.80
CA PRO A 7 -2.63 11.30 1.37
C PRO A 7 -2.97 9.91 0.81
N GLY A 8 -4.02 9.83 -0.01
CA GLY A 8 -4.61 8.57 -0.48
C GLY A 8 -4.59 8.34 -1.98
N ASP A 9 -3.98 9.24 -2.76
CA ASP A 9 -3.81 9.05 -4.20
C ASP A 9 -2.72 8.01 -4.51
N LEU A 10 -2.57 7.67 -5.79
CA LEU A 10 -1.65 6.63 -6.24
C LEU A 10 -0.25 7.14 -6.60
N SER A 11 0.02 8.43 -6.34
CA SER A 11 1.35 9.00 -6.52
C SER A 11 2.39 8.28 -5.66
N SER A 12 3.66 8.38 -6.04
CA SER A 12 4.76 7.78 -5.28
C SER A 12 4.83 8.30 -3.85
N ALA A 13 4.70 9.62 -3.66
CA ALA A 13 4.76 10.27 -2.36
C ALA A 13 3.62 9.84 -1.43
N SER A 14 2.38 9.82 -1.94
CA SER A 14 1.22 9.42 -1.13
C SER A 14 1.29 7.97 -0.69
N ARG A 15 1.68 7.06 -1.59
CA ARG A 15 1.89 5.65 -1.23
C ARG A 15 3.03 5.48 -0.23
N PHE A 16 4.11 6.23 -0.35
CA PHE A 16 5.20 6.18 0.63
C PHE A 16 4.73 6.63 2.03
N ALA A 17 4.03 7.77 2.12
CA ALA A 17 3.48 8.26 3.38
C ALA A 17 2.51 7.25 4.00
N LYS A 18 1.64 6.65 3.16
CA LYS A 18 0.67 5.64 3.59
C LYS A 18 1.34 4.37 4.12
N VAL A 19 2.27 3.78 3.37
CA VAL A 19 2.92 2.53 3.79
C VAL A 19 3.77 2.72 5.04
N ALA A 20 4.44 3.87 5.19
CA ALA A 20 5.22 4.20 6.37
C ALA A 20 4.32 4.33 7.61
N PHE A 21 3.20 5.05 7.50
CA PHE A 21 2.22 5.14 8.58
C PHE A 21 1.66 3.76 8.95
N THR A 22 1.26 2.95 7.96
CA THR A 22 0.72 1.60 8.19
C THR A 22 1.74 0.71 8.88
N LYS A 23 3.01 0.72 8.46
CA LYS A 23 4.10 -0.04 9.11
C LYS A 23 4.30 0.35 10.57
N LEU A 24 4.31 1.65 10.88
CA LEU A 24 4.56 2.13 12.24
C LEU A 24 3.39 1.86 13.20
N ASN A 25 2.20 1.57 12.67
CA ASN A 25 1.00 1.32 13.45
C ASN A 25 0.47 -0.12 13.30
N SER A 26 1.19 -0.99 12.59
CA SER A 26 0.82 -2.39 12.45
C SER A 26 1.33 -3.22 13.61
N VAL A 27 0.53 -4.19 14.05
CA VAL A 27 0.89 -5.19 15.05
C VAL A 27 0.98 -6.54 14.36
N SER A 28 2.07 -7.28 14.59
CA SER A 28 2.23 -8.68 14.20
C SER A 28 2.40 -9.53 15.46
N GLY A 29 2.09 -10.83 15.36
CA GLY A 29 2.49 -11.79 16.38
C GLY A 29 4.00 -12.10 16.33
N ASP A 30 4.44 -13.02 17.19
CA ASP A 30 5.87 -13.35 17.38
C ASP A 30 6.40 -14.38 16.37
N SER A 31 5.53 -15.03 15.59
CA SER A 31 5.97 -16.01 14.60
C SER A 31 6.41 -15.36 13.28
N GLU A 32 7.29 -16.05 12.56
CA GLU A 32 7.70 -15.64 11.22
C GLU A 32 6.50 -15.59 10.26
N SER A 33 5.60 -16.58 10.35
CA SER A 33 4.41 -16.64 9.49
C SER A 33 3.50 -15.42 9.68
N GLU A 34 3.31 -14.97 10.92
CA GLU A 34 2.55 -13.76 11.22
C GLU A 34 3.27 -12.50 10.72
N SER A 35 4.59 -12.44 10.84
CA SER A 35 5.40 -11.34 10.32
C SER A 35 5.31 -11.23 8.79
N VAL A 36 5.39 -12.36 8.08
CA VAL A 36 5.26 -12.42 6.61
C VAL A 36 3.84 -12.03 6.19
N SER A 37 2.82 -12.56 6.87
CA SER A 37 1.43 -12.19 6.60
C SER A 37 1.22 -10.67 6.78
N GLN A 38 1.72 -10.10 7.87
CA GLN A 38 1.59 -8.68 8.17
C GLN A 38 2.33 -7.82 7.14
N PHE A 39 3.49 -8.26 6.65
CA PHE A 39 4.20 -7.60 5.57
C PHE A 39 3.35 -7.47 4.30
N PHE A 40 2.69 -8.54 3.87
CA PHE A 40 1.79 -8.49 2.70
C PHE A 40 0.54 -7.65 2.95
N HIS A 41 -0.01 -7.63 4.17
CA HIS A 41 -1.09 -6.71 4.53
C HIS A 41 -0.67 -5.24 4.45
N ILE A 42 0.55 -4.90 4.88
CA ILE A 42 1.11 -3.55 4.75
C ILE A 42 1.26 -3.17 3.27
N LEU A 43 1.79 -4.06 2.43
CA LEU A 43 1.91 -3.81 0.98
C LEU A 43 0.54 -3.66 0.32
N GLY A 44 -0.44 -4.48 0.71
CA GLY A 44 -1.81 -4.40 0.21
C GLY A 44 -2.47 -3.04 0.48
N SER A 45 -2.06 -2.33 1.53
CA SER A 45 -2.59 -0.99 1.84
C SER A 45 -2.24 0.07 0.78
N VAL A 46 -1.22 -0.18 -0.04
CA VAL A 46 -0.74 0.71 -1.13
C VAL A 46 -0.74 0.04 -2.49
N ASP A 47 -1.47 -1.07 -2.61
CA ASP A 47 -1.68 -1.75 -3.88
C ASP A 47 -2.40 -0.82 -4.86
N GLN A 48 -2.04 -0.93 -6.14
CA GLN A 48 -2.62 -0.14 -7.21
C GLN A 48 -3.65 -0.96 -7.94
N GLN A 49 -4.93 -0.70 -7.66
CA GLN A 49 -6.02 -1.38 -8.33
C GLN A 49 -5.98 -1.11 -9.85
N ARG A 50 -6.23 -2.16 -10.62
CA ARG A 50 -6.20 -2.11 -12.07
C ARG A 50 -7.21 -1.08 -12.58
N GLY A 51 -6.76 -0.19 -13.44
CA GLY A 51 -7.58 0.90 -14.00
C GLY A 51 -7.56 2.20 -13.20
N CYS A 52 -6.98 2.24 -12.00
CA CYS A 52 -6.90 3.48 -11.21
C CYS A 52 -5.62 4.29 -11.48
N CYS A 53 -4.60 3.67 -12.08
CA CYS A 53 -3.33 4.30 -12.42
C CYS A 53 -3.09 4.27 -13.92
N GLU A 54 -3.30 5.40 -14.59
CA GLU A 54 -2.90 5.60 -15.96
C GLU A 54 -1.43 6.03 -16.01
N VAL A 55 -0.60 5.26 -16.71
CA VAL A 55 0.85 5.49 -16.82
C VAL A 55 1.17 6.27 -18.10
N SER A 56 0.28 6.22 -19.08
CA SER A 56 0.27 6.99 -20.33
C SER A 56 -1.14 6.95 -20.91
N ASP A 57 -1.47 7.85 -21.84
CA ASP A 57 -2.82 7.93 -22.46
C ASP A 57 -3.31 6.55 -22.95
N GLY A 58 -4.42 6.06 -22.38
CA GLY A 58 -5.03 4.75 -22.61
C GLY A 58 -4.26 3.55 -22.05
N LYS A 59 -3.14 3.75 -21.35
CA LYS A 59 -2.29 2.70 -20.78
C LYS A 59 -2.35 2.71 -19.26
N TYR A 60 -3.18 1.83 -18.72
CA TYR A 60 -3.23 1.58 -17.28
C TYR A 60 -2.09 0.65 -16.85
N ARG A 61 -1.62 0.84 -15.61
CA ARG A 61 -0.60 -0.04 -15.02
C ARG A 61 -1.19 -1.45 -14.91
N ASN A 62 -0.65 -2.38 -15.68
CA ASN A 62 -1.02 -3.80 -15.60
C ASN A 62 -0.27 -4.42 -14.41
N HIS A 63 -1.01 -4.95 -13.43
CA HIS A 63 -0.46 -5.81 -12.40
C HIS A 63 -0.17 -7.18 -13.04
N THR A 64 0.98 -7.31 -13.68
CA THR A 64 1.55 -8.63 -14.04
C THR A 64 2.84 -8.72 -13.26
N LEU A 65 2.87 -9.64 -12.30
CA LEU A 65 4.06 -10.06 -11.56
C LEU A 65 5.00 -10.83 -12.51
#